data_AF-A0A1G0CGF1-F1
#
_entry.id   AF-A0A1G0CGF1-F1
#
_cell.length_a   1.000
_cell.length_b   1.000
_cell.length_c   1.000
_cell.angle_alpha   90.00
_cell.angle_beta   90.00
_cell.angle_gamma   90.00
#
_symmetry.space_group_name_H-M   'P 1'
#
loop_
_entity.id
_entity.type
_entity.pdbx_description
1 polymer ?
#
loop_
_entity_poly.entity_id
_entity_poly.type
_entity_poly.pdbx_seq_one_letter_code
_entity_poly.pdbx_strand_id
1 'polypeptide(L)'
;MTLSKKKSRLITINTNVYRWVISPNDGYIVLVAHREDVQGQKLEVYVNSEINSFWVEFPYTSNLNLKILNPKDAETIIRQALNLGWNPETKGKPLVFDWKNKELVSRNKFR
;
A
#
# COMPACT_ATOMS: atom_id res chain seq x y z
N MET A 1 -9.35 -9.94 10.17
CA MET A 1 -8.95 -10.45 8.84
C MET A 1 -7.46 -10.23 8.63
N THR A 2 -6.69 -11.31 8.76
CA THR A 2 -5.22 -11.37 8.57
C THR A 2 -4.90 -11.44 7.08
N LEU A 3 -3.87 -10.73 6.63
CA LEU A 3 -3.42 -10.77 5.24
C LEU A 3 -2.95 -12.19 4.87
N SER A 4 -3.35 -12.66 3.69
CA SER A 4 -2.94 -13.99 3.21
C SER A 4 -1.44 -14.01 2.93
N LYS A 5 -0.72 -14.90 3.63
CA LYS A 5 0.75 -15.02 3.57
C LYS A 5 1.29 -15.28 2.16
N LYS A 6 0.49 -15.88 1.26
CA LYS A 6 0.93 -16.30 -0.08
C LYS A 6 1.26 -15.16 -1.05
N LYS A 7 0.72 -13.95 -0.86
CA LYS A 7 0.92 -12.80 -1.77
C LYS A 7 1.58 -11.59 -1.11
N SER A 8 1.76 -11.65 0.21
CA SER A 8 2.39 -10.57 0.97
C SER A 8 3.91 -10.72 0.99
N ARG A 9 4.62 -9.61 0.97
CA ARG A 9 6.07 -9.51 1.08
C ARG A 9 6.45 -8.97 2.46
N LEU A 10 7.63 -9.34 2.94
CA LEU A 10 8.22 -8.78 4.16
C LEU A 10 9.22 -7.70 3.82
N ILE A 11 9.34 -6.70 4.68
CA ILE A 11 10.38 -5.68 4.63
C ILE A 11 10.78 -5.29 6.04
N THR A 12 12.09 -5.17 6.28
CA THR A 12 12.63 -4.70 7.56
C THR A 12 12.95 -3.22 7.43
N ILE A 13 12.38 -2.41 8.32
CA ILE A 13 12.60 -0.96 8.35
C ILE A 13 13.04 -0.61 9.77
N ASN A 14 14.28 -0.11 9.86
CA ASN A 14 15.01 0.04 11.11
C ASN A 14 15.14 -1.34 11.81
N THR A 15 14.41 -1.58 12.90
CA THR A 15 14.39 -2.84 13.65
C THR A 15 13.07 -3.60 13.54
N ASN A 16 12.06 -3.00 12.89
CA ASN A 16 10.71 -3.57 12.84
C ASN A 16 10.47 -4.27 11.50
N VAL A 17 9.81 -5.42 11.55
CA VAL A 17 9.41 -6.18 10.37
C VAL A 17 7.98 -5.82 10.00
N TYR A 18 7.79 -5.42 8.75
CA TYR A 18 6.50 -5.08 8.18
C TYR A 18 6.14 -6.09 7.10
N ARG A 19 4.86 -6.44 7.06
CA ARG A 19 4.27 -7.21 5.97
C ARG A 19 3.42 -6.28 5.12
N TRP A 20 3.64 -6.34 3.82
CA TRP A 20 2.90 -5.54 2.85
C TRP A 20 2.40 -6.36 1.67
N VAL A 21 1.31 -5.93 1.06
CA VAL A 21 0.76 -6.55 -0.15
C VAL A 21 0.26 -5.46 -1.09
N ILE A 22 0.24 -5.78 -2.38
CA ILE A 22 -0.47 -5.00 -3.39
C ILE A 22 -1.78 -5.72 -3.69
N SER A 23 -2.90 -5.05 -3.46
CA SER A 23 -4.22 -5.52 -3.87
C SER A 23 -4.73 -4.65 -5.02
N PRO A 24 -5.02 -5.23 -6.20
CA PRO A 24 -5.80 -4.51 -7.19
C PRO A 24 -7.22 -4.30 -6.65
N ASN A 25 -7.84 -3.17 -7.00
CA ASN A 25 -9.24 -2.86 -6.78
C ASN A 25 -9.80 -2.18 -8.04
N ASP A 26 -11.11 -1.99 -8.12
CA ASP A 26 -11.77 -1.38 -9.26
C ASP A 26 -11.30 0.07 -9.45
N GLY A 27 -10.51 0.32 -10.51
CA GLY A 27 -9.95 1.62 -10.87
C GLY A 27 -8.71 2.10 -10.09
N TYR A 28 -8.17 1.32 -9.14
CA TYR A 28 -6.95 1.70 -8.41
C TYR A 28 -6.21 0.51 -7.78
N ILE A 29 -4.95 0.73 -7.44
CA ILE A 29 -4.14 -0.24 -6.70
C ILE A 29 -4.00 0.22 -5.26
N VAL A 30 -4.15 -0.69 -4.29
CA VAL A 30 -3.94 -0.40 -2.86
C VAL A 30 -2.74 -1.19 -2.35
N LEU A 31 -1.76 -0.47 -1.78
CA LEU A 31 -0.76 -1.08 -0.91
C LEU A 31 -1.32 -1.16 0.50
N VAL A 32 -1.34 -2.36 1.07
CA VAL A 32 -1.73 -2.58 2.46
C VAL A 32 -0.51 -3.04 3.24
N ALA A 33 -0.19 -2.37 4.35
CA ALA A 33 0.92 -2.74 5.22
C ALA A 33 0.49 -2.85 6.69
N HIS A 34 1.17 -3.72 7.45
CA HIS A 34 1.07 -3.84 8.90
C HIS A 34 2.37 -4.36 9.50
N ARG A 35 2.56 -4.20 10.80
CA ARG A 35 3.65 -4.86 11.54
C ARG A 35 3.43 -6.36 11.58
N GLU A 36 4.49 -7.16 11.42
CA GLU A 36 4.37 -8.61 11.39
C GLU A 36 4.15 -9.23 12.77
N ASP A 37 4.81 -8.68 13.79
CA ASP A 37 4.81 -9.13 15.18
C ASP A 37 3.60 -8.64 15.99
N VAL A 38 3.02 -7.50 15.62
CA VAL A 38 1.91 -6.88 16.35
C VAL A 38 0.68 -6.71 15.45
N GLN A 39 -0.47 -7.14 15.95
CA GLN A 39 -1.76 -6.87 15.30
C GLN A 39 -2.27 -5.46 15.64
N GLY A 40 -1.58 -4.43 15.14
CA GLY A 40 -1.96 -3.02 15.31
C GLY A 40 -2.64 -2.44 14.07
N GLN A 41 -2.46 -1.13 13.87
CA GLN A 41 -3.13 -0.35 12.85
C GLN A 41 -2.59 -0.71 11.47
N LYS A 42 -3.50 -0.96 10.53
CA LYS A 42 -3.12 -1.14 9.12
C LYS A 42 -2.86 0.21 8.45
N LEU A 43 -1.97 0.20 7.48
CA LEU A 43 -1.77 1.27 6.53
C LEU A 43 -2.40 0.87 5.19
N GLU A 44 -3.16 1.76 4.59
CA GLU A 44 -3.69 1.61 3.22
C GLU A 44 -3.25 2.81 2.38
N VAL A 45 -2.53 2.54 1.30
CA VAL A 45 -2.04 3.58 0.40
C VAL A 45 -2.57 3.33 -1.00
N TYR A 46 -3.33 4.30 -1.49
CA TYR A 46 -3.98 4.23 -2.78
C TYR A 46 -3.06 4.83 -3.83
N VAL A 47 -2.70 4.01 -4.81
CA VAL A 47 -1.94 4.44 -5.98
C VAL A 47 -2.94 4.68 -7.09
N ASN A 48 -3.11 5.95 -7.46
CA ASN A 48 -3.81 6.26 -8.70
C ASN A 48 -2.94 5.75 -9.84
N SER A 49 -3.42 4.71 -10.48
CA SER A 49 -2.86 4.21 -11.71
C SER A 49 -3.83 4.64 -12.79
N GLU A 50 -3.34 5.18 -13.91
CA GLU A 50 -4.14 5.44 -15.12
C GLU A 50 -4.58 4.11 -15.79
N ILE A 51 -4.89 3.10 -14.99
CA ILE A 51 -5.43 1.81 -15.39
C ILE A 51 -6.92 2.04 -15.59
N ASN A 52 -7.24 2.49 -16.80
CA ASN A 52 -8.60 2.54 -17.35
C ASN A 52 -9.32 1.20 -17.06
N SER A 53 -10.59 1.19 -16.68
CA SER A 53 -11.38 0.02 -16.23
C SER A 53 -11.54 -1.15 -17.25
N PHE A 54 -10.79 -1.15 -18.36
CA PHE A 54 -10.80 -2.13 -19.44
C PHE A 54 -9.83 -3.32 -19.26
N TRP A 55 -9.13 -3.43 -18.13
CA TRP A 55 -8.02 -4.39 -17.95
C TRP A 55 -8.42 -5.83 -17.59
N VAL A 56 -9.72 -6.15 -17.57
CA VAL A 56 -10.18 -7.52 -17.26
C VAL A 56 -10.08 -8.47 -18.46
N GLU A 57 -9.86 -7.99 -19.69
CA GLU A 57 -10.07 -8.83 -20.90
C GLU A 57 -8.90 -9.02 -21.89
N PHE A 58 -7.64 -8.62 -21.61
CA PHE A 58 -6.58 -8.77 -22.63
C PHE A 58 -5.29 -9.43 -22.13
N PRO A 59 -4.99 -10.67 -22.56
CA PRO A 59 -3.80 -11.42 -22.13
C PRO A 59 -2.48 -11.03 -22.86
N TYR A 60 -2.45 -9.98 -23.69
CA TYR A 60 -1.33 -9.70 -24.60
C TYR A 60 -0.86 -8.23 -24.71
N THR A 61 -0.86 -7.46 -23.62
CA THR A 61 -0.35 -6.07 -23.65
C THR A 61 0.93 -5.92 -22.82
N SER A 62 2.07 -6.03 -23.51
CA SER A 62 3.42 -5.95 -22.94
C SER A 62 3.90 -4.54 -22.55
N ASN A 63 3.07 -3.50 -22.70
CA ASN A 63 3.45 -2.10 -22.43
C ASN A 63 2.43 -1.38 -21.53
N LEU A 64 1.99 -2.06 -20.48
CA LEU A 64 1.30 -1.37 -19.40
C LEU A 64 2.33 -0.77 -18.45
N ASN A 65 2.34 0.56 -18.32
CA ASN A 65 3.10 1.28 -17.31
C ASN A 65 2.41 1.10 -15.95
N LEU A 66 2.26 -0.17 -15.53
CA LEU A 66 2.00 -0.53 -14.15
C LEU A 66 3.11 0.16 -13.38
N LYS A 67 2.80 1.22 -12.63
CA LYS A 67 3.69 1.65 -11.55
C LYS A 67 3.66 0.52 -10.52
N ILE A 68 4.42 -0.54 -10.83
CA ILE A 68 4.65 -1.67 -9.94
C ILE A 68 5.41 -1.06 -8.77
N LEU A 69 4.72 -0.87 -7.64
CA LEU A 69 5.40 -0.51 -6.42
C LEU A 69 6.46 -1.58 -6.14
N ASN A 70 7.71 -1.18 -6.24
CA ASN A 70 8.83 -2.04 -5.92
C ASN A 70 9.05 -2.03 -4.39
N PRO A 71 9.91 -2.92 -3.85
CA PRO A 71 10.19 -2.92 -2.41
C PRO A 71 10.70 -1.59 -1.86
N LYS A 72 11.44 -0.80 -2.66
CA LYS A 72 11.95 0.52 -2.26
C LYS A 72 10.84 1.57 -2.17
N ASP A 73 9.83 1.51 -3.03
CA ASP A 73 8.64 2.34 -2.92
C ASP A 73 7.85 1.98 -1.66
N ALA A 74 7.67 0.68 -1.38
CA ALA A 74 7.02 0.22 -0.16
C ALA A 74 7.76 0.69 1.10
N GLU A 75 9.10 0.63 1.09
CA GLU A 75 9.93 1.19 2.16
C GLU A 75 9.67 2.68 2.38
N THR A 76 9.71 3.44 1.27
CA THR A 76 9.53 4.90 1.29
C THR A 76 8.14 5.26 1.82
N ILE A 77 7.11 4.57 1.36
CA ILE A 77 5.72 4.72 1.81
C ILE A 77 5.64 4.48 3.33
N ILE A 78 6.16 3.36 3.83
CA ILE A 78 6.09 3.04 5.26
C ILE A 78 6.83 4.09 6.09
N ARG A 79 8.04 4.51 5.67
CA ARG A 79 8.80 5.56 6.36
C ARG A 79 8.05 6.88 6.43
N GLN A 80 7.47 7.32 5.31
CA GLN A 80 6.67 8.54 5.29
C GLN A 80 5.42 8.40 6.16
N ALA A 81 4.74 7.26 6.13
CA ALA A 81 3.54 7.04 6.94
C ALA A 81 3.85 7.11 8.44
N LEU A 82 4.96 6.52 8.89
CA LEU A 82 5.43 6.63 10.27
C LEU A 82 5.67 8.10 10.67
N ASN A 83 6.31 8.89 9.80
CA ASN A 83 6.53 10.32 10.03
C ASN A 83 5.23 11.13 10.03
N LEU A 84 4.21 10.69 9.30
CA LEU A 84 2.88 11.29 9.23
C LEU A 84 1.93 10.81 10.34
N GLY A 85 2.43 10.06 11.32
CA GLY A 85 1.66 9.64 12.50
C GLY A 85 0.95 8.30 12.38
N TRP A 86 1.30 7.47 11.39
CA TRP A 86 0.89 6.06 11.41
C TRP A 86 1.51 5.34 12.60
N ASN A 87 0.67 4.72 13.44
CA ASN A 87 1.14 3.93 14.57
C ASN A 87 0.79 2.44 14.38
N PRO A 88 1.74 1.61 13.92
CA PRO A 88 1.51 0.20 13.63
C PRO A 88 1.36 -0.68 14.90
N GLU A 89 1.61 -0.16 16.10
CA GLU A 89 1.46 -0.88 17.37
C GLU A 89 0.05 -0.74 17.95
N THR A 90 -0.58 0.42 17.76
CA THR A 90 -1.93 0.68 18.29
C THR A 90 -3.01 0.06 17.43
N LYS A 91 -4.05 -0.52 18.03
CA LYS A 91 -5.23 -0.95 17.25
C LYS A 91 -6.05 0.25 16.81
N GLY A 92 -6.60 0.20 15.61
CA GLY A 92 -7.43 1.28 15.09
C GLY A 92 -7.95 1.01 13.68
N LYS A 93 -8.73 1.96 13.16
CA LYS A 93 -9.12 1.97 11.75
C LYS A 93 -7.87 2.13 10.87
N PRO A 94 -7.83 1.52 9.67
CA PRO A 94 -6.72 1.72 8.76
C PRO A 94 -6.44 3.21 8.53
N LEU A 95 -5.17 3.59 8.59
CA LEU A 95 -4.75 4.94 8.20
C LEU A 95 -4.57 4.96 6.69
N VAL A 96 -5.17 5.97 6.04
CA VAL A 96 -5.33 5.99 4.59
C VAL A 96 -4.60 7.19 3.97
N PHE A 97 -3.81 6.93 2.93
CA PHE A 97 -3.12 7.95 2.15
C PHE A 97 -3.27 7.69 0.65
N ASP A 98 -3.02 8.73 -0.16
CA ASP A 98 -2.79 8.61 -1.59
C ASP A 98 -1.28 8.70 -1.87
N TRP A 99 -0.78 7.88 -2.78
CA TRP A 99 0.61 7.95 -3.26
C TRP A 99 0.67 8.78 -4.55
N LYS A 100 1.27 9.98 -4.47
CA LYS A 100 1.41 10.91 -5.60
C LYS A 100 2.83 11.43 -5.64
N ASN A 101 3.47 11.40 -6.82
CA ASN A 101 4.81 11.96 -7.03
C ASN A 101 5.88 11.49 -6.02
N LYS A 102 5.81 10.23 -5.56
CA LYS A 102 6.68 9.65 -4.52
C LYS A 102 6.49 10.22 -3.11
N GLU A 103 5.33 10.81 -2.85
CA GLU A 103 4.95 11.38 -1.57
C GLU A 103 3.56 10.87 -1.15
N LEU A 104 3.39 10.68 0.16
CA LEU A 104 2.10 10.41 0.77
C LEU A 104 1.33 11.70 0.98
N VAL A 105 0.12 11.74 0.43
CA VAL A 105 -0.83 12.82 0.65
C VAL A 105 -1.98 12.27 1.47
N SER A 106 -2.36 13.00 2.52
CA SER A 106 -3.55 12.67 3.32
C SER A 106 -4.77 12.60 2.40
N ARG A 107 -5.45 11.46 2.42
CA ARG A 107 -6.66 11.30 1.62
C ARG A 107 -7.78 12.07 2.31
N ASN A 108 -8.02 13.31 1.87
CA ASN A 108 -9.16 14.09 2.34
C ASN A 108 -10.43 13.32 1.99
N LYS A 109 -11.13 12.83 3.02
CA LYS A 109 -12.53 12.47 2.90
C LYS A 109 -13.28 13.76 2.61
N PHE A 110 -13.64 13.99 1.35
CA PHE A 110 -14.72 14.91 1.05
C PHE A 110 -15.91 14.44 1.88
N ARG A 111 -16.29 15.29 2.83
CA ARG A 111 -17.45 15.13 3.70
C ARG A 111 -18.61 15.86 3.05
#